data_AF-A0A940BRF0-F1
#
_entry.id   AF-A0A940BRF0-F1
#
_cell.length_a   1.000
_cell.length_b   1.000
_cell.length_c   1.000
_cell.angle_alpha   90.00
_cell.angle_beta   90.00
_cell.angle_gamma   90.00
#
_symmetry.space_group_name_H-M   'P 1'
#
loop_
_entity.id
_entity.type
_entity.pdbx_description
1 polymer ?
#
loop_
_entity_poly.entity_id
_entity_poly.type
_entity_poly.pdbx_seq_one_letter_code
_entity_poly.pdbx_strand_id
1 'polypeptide(L)'
;MQIHEEKRKEEELMSMEWTDAQRAAIDLPRRDVLVAAAAGSGKTATLTERVLLTVCREKDPVDINRLLILTYTEKAAEELRVRIRNKLAAESEKDPGNGRIRRQLSLLPSASVSTIHSFYGRVIREGGPSLGLPPKLRTIT
;
A
#
# COMPACT_ATOMS: atom_id res chain seq x y z
N MET A 1 20.11 11.35 -25.95
CA MET A 1 21.04 10.60 -25.08
C MET A 1 20.45 10.38 -23.67
N GLN A 2 19.75 11.35 -23.06
CA GLN A 2 19.06 11.18 -21.76
C GLN A 2 17.88 10.19 -21.73
N ILE A 3 17.12 10.05 -22.84
CA ILE A 3 15.94 9.15 -22.89
C ILE A 3 16.31 7.66 -22.75
N HIS A 4 17.54 7.28 -23.12
CA HIS A 4 18.01 5.90 -23.00
C HIS A 4 18.42 5.52 -21.57
N GLU A 5 18.86 6.48 -20.75
CA GLU A 5 19.22 6.25 -19.35
C GLU A 5 18.00 6.16 -18.43
N GLU A 6 16.94 6.93 -18.72
CA GLU A 6 15.68 6.85 -17.97
C GLU A 6 14.95 5.53 -18.24
N LYS A 7 14.88 5.08 -19.50
CA LYS A 7 14.33 3.77 -19.87
C LYS A 7 15.10 2.61 -19.25
N ARG A 8 16.44 2.69 -19.20
CA ARG A 8 17.27 1.67 -18.55
C ARG A 8 17.07 1.61 -17.04
N LYS A 9 16.86 2.76 -16.38
CA LYS A 9 16.47 2.81 -14.96
C LYS A 9 15.08 2.23 -14.71
N GLU A 10 14.12 2.46 -15.61
CA GLU A 10 12.79 1.85 -15.55
C GLU A 10 12.85 0.32 -15.76
N GLU A 11 13.66 -0.17 -16.71
CA GLU A 11 13.88 -1.60 -16.95
C GLU A 11 14.67 -2.29 -15.83
N GLU A 12 15.65 -1.60 -15.21
CA GLU A 12 16.32 -2.05 -13.98
C GLU A 12 15.37 -2.05 -12.77
N LEU A 13 14.39 -1.14 -12.71
CA LEU A 13 13.33 -1.16 -11.71
C LEU A 13 12.35 -2.33 -11.92
N MET A 14 12.16 -2.75 -13.18
CA MET A 14 11.26 -3.84 -13.59
C MET A 14 11.86 -5.25 -13.48
N SER A 15 13.18 -5.38 -13.30
CA SER A 15 13.87 -6.67 -13.14
C SER A 15 14.49 -6.85 -11.76
N MET A 16 13.94 -6.20 -10.73
CA MET A 16 14.36 -6.45 -9.36
C MET A 16 14.10 -7.91 -8.97
N GLU A 17 15.15 -8.73 -9.02
CA GLU A 17 15.13 -10.02 -8.35
C GLU A 17 15.01 -9.76 -6.85
N TRP A 18 13.82 -10.02 -6.30
CA TRP A 18 13.60 -10.01 -4.87
C TRP A 18 14.59 -10.98 -4.20
N THR A 19 15.23 -10.56 -3.11
CA THR A 19 16.02 -11.48 -2.29
C THR A 19 15.11 -12.54 -1.68
N ASP A 20 15.67 -13.69 -1.27
CA ASP A 20 14.88 -14.76 -0.64
C ASP A 20 14.08 -14.27 0.56
N ALA A 21 14.66 -13.38 1.37
CA ALA A 21 13.98 -12.77 2.51
C ALA A 21 12.82 -11.85 2.08
N GLN A 22 12.98 -11.09 0.98
CA GLN A 22 11.92 -10.25 0.44
C GLN A 22 10.80 -11.10 -0.19
N ARG A 23 11.14 -12.13 -0.98
CA ARG A 23 10.15 -13.08 -1.54
C ARG A 23 9.35 -13.74 -0.44
N ALA A 24 10.04 -14.25 0.59
CA ALA A 24 9.36 -14.79 1.76
C ALA A 24 8.41 -13.75 2.37
N ALA A 25 8.87 -12.53 2.64
CA ALA A 25 8.01 -11.47 3.18
C ALA A 25 6.82 -11.13 2.28
N ILE A 26 6.91 -11.30 0.97
CA ILE A 26 5.86 -11.01 -0.01
C ILE A 26 4.84 -12.16 -0.10
N ASP A 27 5.32 -13.40 -0.17
CA ASP A 27 4.51 -14.58 -0.49
C ASP A 27 3.83 -15.22 0.71
N LEU A 28 4.27 -14.90 1.94
CA LEU A 28 3.71 -15.47 3.16
C LEU A 28 2.17 -15.38 3.19
N PRO A 29 1.49 -16.44 3.67
CA PRO A 29 0.03 -16.44 3.81
C PRO A 29 -0.42 -15.39 4.83
N ARG A 30 -1.74 -15.19 4.95
CA ARG A 30 -2.33 -14.29 5.94
C ARG A 30 -2.05 -14.82 7.34
N ARG A 31 -1.05 -14.22 7.99
CA ARG A 31 -0.62 -14.40 9.38
C ARG A 31 0.17 -13.18 9.81
N ASP A 32 0.41 -13.07 11.10
CA ASP A 32 1.25 -12.02 11.65
C ASP A 32 2.71 -12.24 11.22
N VAL A 33 3.33 -11.17 10.71
CA VAL A 33 4.70 -11.20 10.21
C VAL A 33 5.43 -9.94 10.67
N LEU A 34 6.59 -10.14 11.30
CA LEU A 34 7.53 -9.07 11.62
C LEU A 34 8.71 -9.14 10.64
N VAL A 35 8.93 -8.05 9.90
CA VAL A 35 10.08 -7.91 9.00
C VAL A 35 11.09 -6.95 9.63
N ALA A 36 12.18 -7.50 10.15
CA ALA A 36 13.32 -6.72 10.62
C ALA A 36 14.29 -6.46 9.47
N ALA A 37 14.55 -5.19 9.14
CA ALA A 37 15.46 -4.87 8.04
C ALA A 37 16.13 -3.50 8.19
N ALA A 38 17.41 -3.40 7.80
CA ALA A 38 18.21 -2.18 7.86
C ALA A 38 17.65 -1.07 6.96
N ALA A 39 18.10 0.18 7.13
CA ALA A 39 17.80 1.26 6.17
C ALA A 39 18.25 0.85 4.75
N GLY A 40 17.51 1.27 3.72
CA GLY A 40 17.84 0.95 2.32
C GLY A 40 17.52 -0.49 1.85
N SER A 41 17.14 -1.41 2.74
CA SER A 41 16.84 -2.83 2.42
C SER A 41 15.58 -3.10 1.59
N GLY A 42 14.90 -2.06 1.10
CA GLY A 42 13.69 -2.21 0.27
C GLY A 42 12.39 -2.51 1.03
N LYS A 43 12.31 -2.32 2.35
CA LYS A 43 11.09 -2.53 3.17
C LYS A 43 9.80 -2.03 2.52
N THR A 44 9.83 -0.78 2.04
CA THR A 44 8.68 -0.15 1.39
C THR A 44 8.31 -0.84 0.07
N ALA A 45 9.31 -1.25 -0.71
CA ALA A 45 9.08 -1.98 -1.97
C ALA A 45 8.46 -3.36 -1.70
N THR A 46 8.99 -4.08 -0.71
CA THR A 46 8.46 -5.37 -0.24
C THR A 46 7.02 -5.24 0.28
N LEU A 47 6.72 -4.21 1.10
CA LEU A 47 5.37 -3.95 1.59
C LEU A 47 4.40 -3.64 0.44
N THR A 48 4.82 -2.80 -0.51
CA THR A 48 3.99 -2.43 -1.67
C THR A 48 3.68 -3.65 -2.53
N GLU A 49 4.67 -4.52 -2.76
CA GLU A 49 4.48 -5.77 -3.51
C GLU A 49 3.54 -6.74 -2.79
N ARG A 50 3.72 -6.91 -1.47
CA ARG A 50 2.82 -7.73 -0.66
C ARG A 50 1.37 -7.23 -0.73
N VAL A 51 1.16 -5.91 -0.71
CA VAL A 51 -0.17 -5.30 -0.87
C VAL A 51 -0.73 -5.64 -2.26
N LEU A 52 0.05 -5.46 -3.32
CA LEU A 52 -0.36 -5.77 -4.69
C LEU A 52 -0.80 -7.24 -4.82
N LEU A 53 0.04 -8.19 -4.39
CA LEU A 53 -0.31 -9.60 -4.40
C LEU A 53 -1.58 -9.88 -3.59
N THR A 54 -1.74 -9.26 -2.42
CA THR A 54 -2.92 -9.47 -1.57
C THR A 54 -4.22 -9.06 -2.27
N VAL A 55 -4.20 -7.98 -3.05
CA VAL A 55 -5.40 -7.44 -3.71
C VAL A 55 -5.65 -8.01 -5.11
N CYS A 56 -4.60 -8.51 -5.76
CA CYS A 56 -4.63 -9.10 -7.11
C CYS A 56 -4.67 -10.65 -7.12
N ARG A 57 -4.51 -11.33 -5.97
CA ARG A 57 -4.67 -12.79 -5.87
C ARG A 57 -6.00 -13.25 -6.48
N GLU A 58 -6.01 -14.39 -7.16
CA GLU A 58 -7.24 -15.01 -7.67
C GLU A 58 -8.04 -15.70 -6.57
N LYS A 59 -7.32 -16.38 -5.66
CA LYS A 59 -7.90 -17.11 -4.53
C LYS A 59 -7.95 -16.23 -3.29
N ASP A 60 -9.13 -16.16 -2.67
CA ASP A 60 -9.41 -15.37 -1.45
C ASP A 60 -8.92 -13.90 -1.59
N PRO A 61 -9.47 -13.13 -2.54
CA PRO A 61 -8.95 -11.81 -2.81
C PRO A 61 -9.49 -10.78 -1.79
N VAL A 62 -8.63 -9.88 -1.33
CA VAL A 62 -9.03 -8.78 -0.44
C VAL A 62 -9.04 -7.46 -1.19
N ASP A 63 -10.09 -6.69 -0.98
CA ASP A 63 -10.19 -5.36 -1.59
C ASP A 63 -9.27 -4.38 -0.88
N ILE A 64 -8.65 -3.50 -1.65
CA ILE A 64 -7.68 -2.53 -1.11
C ILE A 64 -8.30 -1.61 -0.06
N ASN A 65 -9.61 -1.34 -0.14
CA ASN A 65 -10.33 -0.54 0.86
C ASN A 65 -10.61 -1.29 2.18
N ARG A 66 -10.32 -2.60 2.22
CA ARG A 66 -10.34 -3.42 3.44
C ARG A 66 -8.97 -3.57 4.08
N LEU A 67 -7.94 -2.94 3.52
CA LEU A 67 -6.60 -2.89 4.10
C LEU A 67 -6.41 -1.62 4.93
N LEU A 68 -5.75 -1.77 6.08
CA LEU A 68 -5.24 -0.68 6.90
C LEU A 68 -3.72 -0.64 6.79
N ILE A 69 -3.18 0.42 6.19
CA ILE A 69 -1.74 0.65 6.01
C ILE A 69 -1.38 1.91 6.79
N LEU A 70 -0.59 1.73 7.85
CA LEU A 70 -0.18 2.80 8.74
C LEU A 70 1.30 3.14 8.56
N THR A 71 1.62 4.42 8.68
CA THR A 71 3.00 4.91 8.70
C THR A 71 3.15 6.07 9.69
N TYR A 72 4.36 6.59 9.86
CA TYR A 72 4.66 7.67 10.80
C TYR A 72 4.44 9.06 10.21
N THR A 73 4.65 9.25 8.91
CA THR A 73 4.59 10.58 8.27
C THR A 73 3.58 10.64 7.14
N GLU A 74 2.93 11.79 6.96
CA GLU A 74 1.98 12.01 5.87
C GLU A 74 2.66 11.83 4.50
N LYS A 75 3.92 12.27 4.39
CA LYS A 75 4.73 12.06 3.18
C LYS A 75 4.89 10.57 2.85
N ALA A 76 5.21 9.74 3.83
CA ALA A 76 5.34 8.30 3.60
C ALA A 76 4.00 7.65 3.23
N ALA A 77 2.88 8.16 3.75
CA ALA A 77 1.55 7.65 3.42
C ALA A 77 1.20 7.96 1.95
N GLU A 78 1.45 9.19 1.52
CA GLU A 78 1.23 9.59 0.12
C GLU A 78 2.17 8.85 -0.83
N GLU A 79 3.45 8.71 -0.49
CA GLU A 79 4.40 7.92 -1.27
C GLU A 79 3.95 6.47 -1.44
N LEU A 80 3.46 5.82 -0.36
CA LEU A 80 2.90 4.46 -0.43
C LEU A 80 1.69 4.40 -1.34
N ARG A 81 0.78 5.37 -1.25
CA ARG A 81 -0.43 5.45 -2.07
C ARG A 81 -0.11 5.59 -3.55
N VAL A 82 0.84 6.46 -3.90
CA VAL A 82 1.33 6.64 -5.28
C VAL A 82 2.00 5.36 -5.78
N ARG A 83 2.87 4.73 -4.98
CA ARG A 83 3.52 3.47 -5.36
C ARG A 83 2.52 2.36 -5.64
N ILE A 84 1.49 2.19 -4.80
CA ILE A 84 0.45 1.19 -5.02
C ILE A 84 -0.36 1.51 -6.28
N ARG A 85 -0.72 2.78 -6.51
CA ARG A 85 -1.41 3.22 -7.73
C ARG A 85 -0.63 2.84 -8.98
N ASN A 86 0.66 3.18 -9.02
CA ASN A 86 1.50 2.95 -10.18
C ASN A 86 1.64 1.46 -10.49
N LYS A 87 1.79 0.62 -9.46
CA LYS A 87 1.82 -0.84 -9.66
C LYS A 87 0.50 -1.39 -10.18
N LEU A 88 -0.63 -0.98 -9.59
CA LEU A 88 -1.94 -1.40 -10.08
C LEU A 88 -2.22 -0.93 -11.51
N ALA A 89 -1.77 0.28 -11.88
CA ALA A 89 -1.89 0.80 -13.24
C ALA A 89 -1.06 -0.03 -14.22
N ALA A 90 0.20 -0.32 -13.90
CA ALA A 90 1.07 -1.17 -14.72
C ALA A 90 0.49 -2.58 -14.90
N GLU A 91 -0.06 -3.20 -13.84
CA GLU A 91 -0.74 -4.50 -13.97
C GLU A 91 -2.02 -4.40 -14.82
N SER A 92 -2.75 -3.29 -14.74
CA SER A 92 -3.93 -3.06 -15.59
C SER A 92 -3.57 -2.85 -17.06
N GLU A 93 -2.40 -2.31 -17.36
CA GLU A 93 -1.89 -2.16 -18.73
C GLU A 93 -1.46 -3.51 -19.32
N LYS A 94 -0.86 -4.39 -18.50
CA LYS A 94 -0.48 -5.75 -18.90
C LYS A 94 -1.68 -6.66 -19.17
N ASP A 95 -2.74 -6.54 -18.36
CA ASP A 95 -3.99 -7.27 -18.53
C ASP A 95 -5.20 -6.33 -18.50
N PRO A 96 -5.51 -5.64 -19.63
CA PRO A 96 -6.66 -4.75 -19.74
C PRO A 96 -8.00 -5.47 -19.63
N GLY A 97 -8.04 -6.82 -19.66
CA GLY A 97 -9.25 -7.61 -19.43
C GLY A 97 -9.61 -7.74 -17.95
N ASN A 98 -8.63 -7.57 -17.06
CA ASN A 98 -8.74 -7.88 -15.65
C ASN A 98 -9.68 -6.95 -14.87
N GLY A 99 -10.92 -7.38 -14.67
CA GLY A 99 -11.91 -6.65 -13.87
C GLY A 99 -11.49 -6.46 -12.41
N ARG A 100 -10.68 -7.38 -11.85
CA ARG A 100 -10.20 -7.29 -10.47
C ARG A 100 -9.27 -6.09 -10.30
N ILE A 101 -8.27 -5.96 -11.16
CA ILE A 101 -7.27 -4.88 -11.09
C ILE A 101 -7.95 -3.52 -11.27
N ARG A 102 -8.84 -3.39 -12.28
CA ARG A 102 -9.63 -2.16 -12.48
C ARG A 102 -10.44 -1.77 -11.24
N ARG A 103 -11.04 -2.77 -10.58
CA ARG A 103 -11.78 -2.54 -9.33
C ARG A 103 -10.86 -2.11 -8.18
N GLN A 104 -9.64 -2.63 -8.09
CA GLN A 104 -8.69 -2.15 -7.07
C GLN A 104 -8.26 -0.70 -7.32
N LEU A 105 -8.05 -0.30 -8.58
CA LEU A 105 -7.77 1.09 -8.93
C LEU A 105 -8.91 2.03 -8.53
N SER A 106 -10.17 1.64 -8.77
CA SER A 106 -11.33 2.47 -8.40
C SER A 106 -11.56 2.54 -6.88
N LEU A 107 -11.15 1.52 -6.13
CA LEU A 107 -11.26 1.46 -4.67
C LEU A 107 -10.09 2.14 -3.93
N LEU A 108 -8.93 2.29 -4.57
CA LEU A 108 -7.74 2.91 -3.97
C LEU A 108 -8.01 4.29 -3.34
N PRO A 109 -8.83 5.20 -3.92
CA PRO A 109 -9.24 6.44 -3.27
C PRO A 109 -9.82 6.27 -1.86
N SER A 110 -10.56 5.18 -1.63
CA SER A 110 -11.17 4.85 -0.33
C SER A 110 -10.28 3.99 0.58
N ALA A 111 -9.09 3.60 0.13
CA ALA A 111 -8.18 2.79 0.93
C ALA A 111 -7.57 3.56 2.11
N SER A 112 -7.46 2.88 3.25
CA SER A 112 -6.89 3.44 4.48
C SER A 112 -5.37 3.34 4.46
N VAL A 113 -4.74 4.27 3.73
CA VAL A 113 -3.29 4.53 3.76
C VAL A 113 -3.09 5.86 4.46
N SER A 114 -2.62 5.85 5.71
CA SER A 114 -2.55 7.05 6.54
C SER A 114 -1.46 6.99 7.59
N THR A 115 -1.25 8.11 8.28
CA THR A 115 -0.51 8.08 9.54
C THR A 115 -1.32 7.43 10.66
N ILE A 116 -0.63 7.02 11.72
CA ILE A 116 -1.24 6.56 12.97
C ILE A 116 -2.19 7.62 13.55
N HIS A 117 -1.76 8.88 13.60
CA HIS A 117 -2.56 10.00 14.12
C HIS A 117 -3.84 10.22 13.29
N SER A 118 -3.72 10.27 11.96
CA SER A 118 -4.86 10.45 11.06
C SER A 118 -5.87 9.31 11.15
N PHE A 119 -5.39 8.07 11.35
CA PHE A 119 -6.25 6.91 11.58
C PHE A 119 -7.03 7.03 12.90
N TYR A 120 -6.35 7.24 14.03
CA TYR A 120 -7.03 7.38 15.31
C TYR A 120 -7.96 8.59 15.35
N GLY A 121 -7.58 9.69 14.71
CA GLY A 121 -8.48 10.84 14.55
C GLY A 121 -9.79 10.47 13.84
N ARG A 122 -9.74 9.59 12.82
CA ARG A 122 -10.94 9.06 12.16
C ARG A 122 -11.75 8.17 13.10
N VAL A 123 -11.11 7.20 13.75
CA VAL A 123 -11.75 6.27 14.70
C VAL A 123 -12.49 7.03 15.80
N ILE A 124 -11.88 8.06 16.37
CA ILE A 124 -12.48 8.87 17.43
C ILE A 124 -13.64 9.70 16.89
N ARG A 125 -13.54 10.29 15.68
CA ARG A 125 -14.66 11.04 15.08
C ARG A 125 -15.87 10.16 14.76
N GLU A 126 -15.63 8.94 14.30
CA GLU A 126 -16.69 7.99 13.91
C GLU A 126 -17.30 7.28 15.11
N GLY A 127 -16.48 6.77 16.04
CA GLY A 127 -16.92 5.99 17.19
C GLY A 127 -17.16 6.81 18.46
N GLY A 128 -16.53 7.97 18.60
CA GLY A 128 -16.58 8.82 19.80
C GLY A 128 -17.99 9.19 20.26
N PRO A 129 -18.94 9.55 19.37
CA PRO A 129 -20.31 9.85 19.77
C PRO A 129 -20.99 8.72 20.55
N SER A 130 -20.73 7.45 20.20
CA SER A 130 -21.27 6.28 20.92
C SER A 130 -20.71 6.12 22.34
N LEU A 131 -19.56 6.76 22.60
CA LEU A 131 -18.89 6.79 23.90
C LEU A 131 -19.17 8.09 24.68
N GLY A 132 -20.09 8.93 24.20
CA GLY A 132 -20.42 10.22 24.82
C GLY A 132 -19.42 11.33 24.54
N LEU A 133 -18.48 11.16 23.59
CA LEU A 133 -17.58 12.22 23.18
C LEU A 133 -18.31 13.23 22.27
N PRO A 134 -17.98 14.53 22.37
CA PRO A 134 -18.59 15.53 21.52
C PRO A 134 -18.20 15.30 20.04
N PRO A 135 -19.09 15.58 19.07
CA PRO A 135 -18.84 15.32 17.65
C PRO A 135 -17.72 16.19 17.06
N LYS A 136 -17.48 17.35 17.65
CA LYS A 136 -16.37 18.24 17.29
C LYS A 136 -15.30 18.17 18.37
N LEU A 137 -14.27 17.37 18.11
CA LEU A 137 -13.08 17.29 18.94
C LEU A 137 -11.98 18.16 18.34
N ARG A 138 -11.29 18.92 19.20
CA ARG A 138 -10.15 19.74 18.81
C ARG A 138 -8.88 19.03 19.26
N THR A 139 -7.94 18.83 18.33
CA THR A 139 -6.58 18.41 18.66
C THR A 139 -5.85 19.56 19.36
N ILE A 140 -5.16 19.25 20.46
CA ILE A 140 -4.22 20.18 21.09
C ILE A 140 -2.85 19.82 20.48
N THR A 141 -2.30 20.75 19.70
CA THR A 141 -0.99 20.65 19.04
C THR A 141 -0.14 21.83 19.46
#